data_AF-X0YVY3-F1
#
_entry.id   AF-X0YVY3-F1
#
_cell.length_a   1.000
_cell.length_b   1.000
_cell.length_c   1.000
_cell.angle_alpha   90.00
_cell.angle_beta   90.00
_cell.angle_gamma   90.00
#
_symmetry.space_group_name_H-M   'P 1'
#
loop_
_entity.id
_entity.type
_entity.pdbx_description
1 polymer ?
#
loop_
_entity_poly.entity_id
_entity_poly.type
_entity_poly.pdbx_seq_one_letter_code
_entity_poly.pdbx_strand_id
1 'polypeptide(L)'
;MQPDFEPILERQIHHFTNYGHGLLHIGQRDISWIRISKDAYNAGFRIEDIGKIIHAKLHSDFGAILDKVQVKLYTDEKQVEELLKVAKPVYKVRDDRIGALTDESVDTFYSCTLCQSFAPNHVCIISPERPGLCGAYNWLDGKASNQINPTGPNQPVKKGELIDE
;
A
#
# COMPACT_ATOMS: atom_id res chain seq x y z
N MET A 1 8.91 -11.28 8.91
CA MET A 1 8.26 -10.91 7.64
C MET A 1 7.47 -12.08 7.09
N GLN A 2 6.19 -11.88 6.77
CA GLN A 2 5.34 -12.86 6.08
C GLN A 2 4.96 -12.29 4.70
N PRO A 3 4.80 -13.13 3.65
CA PRO A 3 4.38 -12.66 2.33
C PRO A 3 3.07 -11.84 2.36
N ASP A 4 2.18 -12.16 3.30
CA ASP A 4 0.89 -11.50 3.53
C ASP A 4 1.03 -10.03 3.94
N PHE A 5 2.20 -9.63 4.43
CA PHE A 5 2.46 -8.24 4.85
C PHE A 5 3.03 -7.39 3.72
N GLU A 6 3.46 -7.99 2.60
CA GLU A 6 4.06 -7.25 1.50
C GLU A 6 3.16 -6.16 0.92
N PRO A 7 1.84 -6.38 0.66
CA PRO A 7 0.96 -5.33 0.15
C PRO A 7 0.78 -4.18 1.15
N ILE A 8 0.84 -4.49 2.45
CA ILE A 8 0.72 -3.50 3.52
C ILE A 8 1.89 -2.53 3.45
N LEU A 9 3.11 -3.08 3.36
CA LEU A 9 4.34 -2.29 3.23
C LEU A 9 4.38 -1.55 1.89
N GLU A 10 4.00 -2.21 0.80
CA GLU A 10 4.00 -1.63 -0.55
C GLU A 10 3.09 -0.40 -0.64
N ARG A 11 1.90 -0.44 -0.02
CA ARG A 11 1.00 0.72 0.00
C ARG A 11 1.62 1.94 0.68
N GLN A 12 2.48 1.75 1.67
CA GLN A 12 3.08 2.87 2.40
C GLN A 12 4.08 3.66 1.54
N ILE A 13 4.61 3.07 0.45
CA ILE A 13 5.46 3.78 -0.51
C ILE A 13 4.75 5.02 -1.05
N HIS A 14 3.44 4.96 -1.27
CA HIS A 14 2.63 6.12 -1.63
C HIS A 14 2.74 7.24 -0.59
N HIS A 15 2.49 6.95 0.69
CA HIS A 15 2.50 7.97 1.74
C HIS A 15 3.91 8.50 2.00
N PHE A 16 4.89 7.59 2.13
CA PHE A 16 6.26 7.94 2.42
C PHE A 16 6.86 8.84 1.33
N THR A 17 6.61 8.53 0.05
CA THR A 17 7.08 9.38 -1.04
C THR A 17 6.42 10.75 -1.01
N ASN A 18 5.12 10.84 -0.72
CA ASN A 18 4.40 12.12 -0.65
C ASN A 18 4.72 12.97 0.61
N TYR A 19 5.44 12.44 1.60
CA TYR A 19 5.92 13.24 2.73
C TYR A 19 7.05 14.19 2.33
N GLY A 20 7.77 13.89 1.23
CA GLY A 20 8.80 14.78 0.72
C GLY A 20 8.20 16.01 0.03
N HIS A 21 8.58 17.20 0.50
CA HIS A 21 8.15 18.44 -0.16
C HIS A 21 8.62 18.48 -1.62
N GLY A 22 7.70 18.76 -2.55
CA GLY A 22 7.99 18.77 -3.99
C GLY A 22 7.98 17.40 -4.66
N LEU A 23 7.62 16.33 -3.93
CA LEU A 23 7.39 15.00 -4.49
C LEU A 23 5.89 14.74 -4.65
N LEU A 24 5.54 13.99 -5.69
CA LEU A 24 4.21 13.45 -5.90
C LEU A 24 4.35 11.98 -6.23
N HIS A 25 3.58 11.12 -5.58
CA HIS A 25 3.39 9.73 -5.96
C HIS A 25 1.89 9.42 -6.00
N ILE A 26 1.40 8.88 -7.11
CA ILE A 26 0.03 8.35 -7.22
C ILE A 26 0.04 6.97 -7.87
N GLY A 27 -1.08 6.26 -7.81
CA GLY A 27 -1.17 4.89 -8.32
C GLY A 27 -0.54 3.86 -7.38
N GLN A 28 -0.31 2.66 -7.92
CA GLN A 28 0.09 1.46 -7.20
C GLN A 28 0.69 0.44 -8.17
N ARG A 29 1.41 -0.58 -7.67
CA ARG A 29 2.03 -1.64 -8.46
C ARG A 29 2.79 -1.09 -9.69
N ASP A 30 2.53 -1.63 -10.88
CA ASP A 30 3.15 -1.25 -12.15
C ASP A 30 2.47 -0.08 -12.87
N ILE A 31 1.48 0.55 -12.24
CA ILE A 31 0.82 1.77 -12.74
C ILE A 31 1.08 2.99 -11.83
N SER A 32 2.11 2.91 -10.99
CA SER A 32 2.56 4.04 -10.16
C SER A 32 3.06 5.19 -11.02
N TRP A 33 2.82 6.43 -10.57
CA TRP A 33 3.30 7.64 -11.24
C TRP A 33 3.93 8.59 -10.23
N ILE A 34 5.19 8.95 -10.48
CA ILE A 34 5.97 9.84 -9.62
C ILE A 34 6.33 11.12 -10.37
N ARG A 35 6.26 12.26 -9.69
CA ARG A 35 6.83 13.55 -10.17
C ARG A 35 7.73 14.15 -9.09
N ILE A 36 8.77 14.84 -9.54
CA ILE A 36 9.72 15.57 -8.70
C ILE A 36 9.71 17.03 -9.18
N SER A 37 9.50 17.99 -8.28
CA SER A 37 9.48 19.40 -8.62
C SER A 37 10.89 19.92 -8.94
N LYS A 38 10.95 21.00 -9.72
CA LYS A 38 12.22 21.69 -9.99
C LYS A 38 12.82 22.25 -8.71
N ASP A 39 11.99 22.72 -7.78
CA ASP A 39 12.43 23.27 -6.50
C ASP A 39 13.08 22.21 -5.61
N ALA A 40 12.51 21.00 -5.56
CA ALA A 40 13.12 19.88 -4.85
C ALA A 40 14.50 19.54 -5.44
N TYR A 41 14.60 19.44 -6.77
CA TYR A 41 15.87 19.20 -7.45
C TYR A 41 16.92 20.28 -7.16
N ASN A 42 16.52 21.55 -7.22
CA ASN A 42 17.37 22.71 -6.94
C ASN A 42 17.82 22.78 -5.46
N ALA A 43 16.97 22.31 -4.55
CA ALA A 43 17.30 22.15 -3.12
C ALA A 43 18.24 20.96 -2.84
N GLY A 44 18.61 20.18 -3.87
CA GLY A 44 19.56 19.08 -3.77
C GLY A 44 18.94 17.69 -3.77
N PHE A 45 17.62 17.56 -3.91
CA PHE A 45 16.94 16.27 -3.96
C PHE A 45 17.45 15.42 -5.14
N ARG A 46 17.74 14.16 -4.88
CA ARG A 46 18.09 13.15 -5.88
C ARG A 46 17.19 11.93 -5.73
N ILE A 47 17.08 11.14 -6.79
CA ILE A 47 16.18 9.99 -6.79
C ILE A 47 16.51 9.00 -5.65
N GLU A 48 17.78 8.86 -5.27
CA GLU A 48 18.22 8.04 -4.14
C GLU A 48 17.58 8.43 -2.80
N ASP A 49 17.16 9.68 -2.64
CA ASP A 49 16.53 10.17 -1.41
C ASP A 49 15.13 9.55 -1.22
N ILE A 50 14.44 9.17 -2.30
CA ILE A 50 13.21 8.35 -2.21
C ILE A 50 13.54 7.03 -1.49
N GLY A 51 14.66 6.39 -1.84
CA GLY A 51 15.10 5.16 -1.21
C GLY A 51 15.43 5.34 0.27
N LYS A 52 16.08 6.46 0.63
CA LYS A 52 16.37 6.81 2.04
C LYS A 52 15.09 7.03 2.84
N ILE A 53 14.11 7.74 2.28
CA ILE A 53 12.79 7.96 2.90
C ILE A 53 12.08 6.63 3.15
N ILE A 54 11.96 5.79 2.12
CA ILE A 54 11.30 4.47 2.23
C ILE A 54 12.00 3.61 3.27
N HIS A 55 13.34 3.54 3.24
CA HIS A 55 14.11 2.77 4.21
C HIS A 55 13.86 3.24 5.64
N ALA A 56 14.02 4.54 5.91
CA ALA A 56 13.86 5.10 7.25
C ALA A 56 12.41 4.91 7.78
N LYS A 57 11.42 5.16 6.93
CA LYS A 57 10.00 5.06 7.30
C LYS A 57 9.53 3.63 7.52
N LEU A 58 9.99 2.67 6.72
CA LEU A 58 9.70 1.25 6.95
C LEU A 58 10.26 0.76 8.28
N HIS A 59 11.50 1.13 8.62
CA HIS A 59 12.06 0.79 9.93
C HIS A 59 11.31 1.45 11.09
N SER A 60 11.00 2.74 10.96
CA SER A 60 10.25 3.51 11.96
C SER A 60 8.87 2.90 12.24
N ASP A 61 8.12 2.60 11.18
CA ASP A 61 6.70 2.31 11.31
C ASP A 61 6.41 0.80 11.41
N PHE A 62 7.34 -0.05 10.94
CA PHE A 62 7.15 -1.50 10.84
C PHE A 62 8.29 -2.32 11.44
N GLY A 63 9.18 -1.71 12.24
CA GLY A 63 10.34 -2.39 12.85
C GLY A 63 10.00 -3.62 13.72
N ALA A 64 8.73 -3.80 14.11
CA ALA A 64 8.26 -5.01 14.79
C ALA A 64 8.10 -6.22 13.85
N ILE A 65 7.91 -6.00 12.54
CA ILE A 65 7.64 -7.06 11.54
C ILE A 65 8.75 -7.21 10.48
N LEU A 66 9.63 -6.21 10.36
CA LEU A 66 10.80 -6.21 9.49
C LEU A 66 12.08 -5.80 10.26
N ASP A 67 13.20 -6.46 9.94
CA ASP A 67 14.50 -6.24 10.60
C ASP A 67 15.51 -5.52 9.68
N LYS A 68 15.46 -5.76 8.37
CA LYS A 68 16.40 -5.18 7.40
C LYS A 68 15.65 -4.73 6.15
N VAL A 69 16.01 -3.56 5.64
CA VAL A 69 15.44 -3.01 4.40
C VAL A 69 16.56 -2.76 3.40
N GLN A 70 16.36 -3.20 2.16
CA GLN A 70 17.16 -2.79 1.02
C GLN A 70 16.24 -2.17 -0.03
N VAL A 71 16.56 -0.95 -0.46
CA VAL A 71 15.84 -0.29 -1.56
C VAL A 71 16.77 -0.22 -2.77
N LYS A 72 16.25 -0.63 -3.93
CA LYS A 72 16.94 -0.50 -5.22
C LYS A 72 16.03 0.31 -6.15
N LEU A 73 16.58 1.37 -6.73
CA LEU A 73 15.88 2.24 -7.66
C LEU A 73 16.47 2.02 -9.06
N TYR A 74 15.60 1.74 -10.01
CA TYR A 74 15.98 1.43 -11.39
C TYR A 74 15.42 2.50 -12.31
N THR A 75 16.31 3.15 -13.05
CA THR A 75 15.97 4.17 -14.06
C THR A 75 16.43 3.77 -15.46
N ASP A 76 17.21 2.70 -15.58
CA ASP A 76 17.55 2.09 -16.86
C ASP A 76 16.34 1.31 -17.39
N GLU A 77 15.94 1.62 -18.62
CA GLU A 77 14.73 1.07 -19.25
C GLU A 77 14.75 -0.46 -19.30
N LYS A 78 15.87 -1.07 -19.71
CA LYS A 78 15.98 -2.53 -19.82
C LYS A 78 15.88 -3.21 -18.45
N GLN A 79 16.52 -2.64 -17.43
CA GLN A 79 16.39 -3.16 -16.06
C GLN A 79 14.95 -3.05 -15.55
N VAL A 80 14.24 -1.96 -15.86
CA VAL A 80 12.83 -1.79 -15.49
C VAL A 80 11.96 -2.84 -16.19
N GLU A 81 12.13 -3.06 -17.49
CA GLU A 81 11.39 -4.07 -18.24
C GLU A 81 11.58 -5.49 -17.69
N GLU A 82 12.81 -5.87 -17.32
CA GLU A 82 13.08 -7.17 -16.70
C GLU A 82 12.43 -7.29 -15.31
N LEU A 83 12.45 -6.22 -14.51
CA LEU A 83 11.79 -6.22 -13.20
C LEU A 83 10.28 -6.31 -13.31
N LEU A 84 9.66 -5.73 -14.34
CA LEU A 84 8.21 -5.88 -14.58
C LEU A 84 7.82 -7.34 -14.81
N LYS A 85 8.68 -8.14 -15.45
CA LYS A 85 8.47 -9.60 -15.63
C LYS A 85 8.52 -10.36 -14.30
N VAL A 86 9.24 -9.84 -13.31
CA VAL A 86 9.30 -10.41 -11.95
C VAL A 86 8.12 -9.93 -11.09
N ALA A 87 7.75 -8.65 -11.18
CA ALA A 87 6.73 -8.04 -10.34
C ALA A 87 5.31 -8.50 -10.70
N LYS A 88 4.98 -8.61 -11.99
CA LYS A 88 3.63 -8.99 -12.45
C LYS A 88 3.16 -10.37 -11.93
N PRO A 89 3.99 -11.43 -11.93
CA PRO A 89 3.64 -12.70 -11.30
C PRO A 89 3.34 -12.59 -9.80
N VAL A 90 4.06 -11.74 -9.06
CA VAL A 90 3.81 -11.51 -7.63
C VAL A 90 2.43 -10.88 -7.43
N TYR A 91 2.08 -9.88 -8.25
CA TYR A 91 0.75 -9.27 -8.21
C TYR A 91 -0.35 -10.29 -8.52
N LYS A 92 -0.14 -11.13 -9.53
CA LYS A 92 -1.09 -12.20 -9.87
C LYS A 92 -1.31 -13.18 -8.71
N VAL A 93 -0.25 -13.62 -8.04
CA VAL A 93 -0.38 -14.51 -6.87
C VAL A 93 -1.20 -13.85 -5.76
N ARG A 94 -1.04 -12.55 -5.55
CA ARG A 94 -1.85 -11.80 -4.56
C ARG A 94 -3.31 -11.71 -4.98
N ASP A 95 -3.59 -11.44 -6.25
CA ASP A 95 -4.95 -11.35 -6.78
C ASP A 95 -5.66 -12.71 -6.73
N ASP A 96 -4.96 -13.80 -7.08
CA ASP A 96 -5.50 -15.17 -7.05
C ASP A 96 -5.89 -15.61 -5.61
N ARG A 97 -5.24 -15.06 -4.56
CA ARG A 97 -5.60 -15.33 -3.15
C ARG A 97 -6.92 -14.71 -2.74
N ILE A 98 -7.31 -13.58 -3.33
CA ILE A 98 -8.58 -12.91 -3.05
C ILE A 98 -9.70 -13.59 -3.82
N GLY A 99 -9.44 -14.04 -5.06
CA GLY A 99 -10.48 -14.56 -5.97
C GLY A 99 -11.29 -15.76 -5.46
N ALA A 100 -10.89 -16.36 -4.33
CA ALA A 100 -11.65 -17.42 -3.65
C ALA A 100 -12.63 -16.91 -2.58
N LEU A 101 -12.65 -15.61 -2.27
CA LEU A 101 -13.48 -15.00 -1.23
C LEU A 101 -14.59 -14.14 -1.86
N THR A 102 -15.82 -14.31 -1.38
CA THR A 102 -16.98 -13.46 -1.70
C THR A 102 -17.48 -12.72 -0.46
N ASP A 103 -18.30 -11.70 -0.63
CA ASP A 103 -18.88 -10.92 0.46
C ASP A 103 -19.84 -11.76 1.33
N GLU A 104 -20.45 -12.82 0.77
CA GLU A 104 -21.25 -13.82 1.50
C GLU A 104 -20.39 -14.78 2.31
N SER A 105 -19.19 -15.09 1.83
CA SER A 105 -18.28 -16.05 2.49
C SER A 105 -17.62 -15.52 3.76
N VAL A 106 -17.78 -14.22 4.07
CA VAL A 106 -17.18 -13.57 5.23
C VAL A 106 -18.24 -12.91 6.14
N ASP A 107 -17.93 -12.85 7.43
CA ASP A 107 -18.75 -12.20 8.47
C ASP A 107 -18.24 -10.79 8.85
N THR A 108 -17.09 -10.40 8.31
CA THR A 108 -16.35 -9.21 8.73
C THR A 108 -15.81 -8.51 7.50
N PHE A 109 -16.10 -7.21 7.38
CA PHE A 109 -15.43 -6.29 6.46
C PHE A 109 -14.33 -5.52 7.20
N TYR A 110 -13.57 -4.70 6.47
CA TYR A 110 -12.57 -3.83 7.07
C TYR A 110 -12.79 -2.39 6.66
N SER A 111 -12.73 -1.48 7.63
CA SER A 111 -12.63 -0.06 7.33
C SER A 111 -11.21 0.32 6.92
N CYS A 112 -11.05 1.45 6.24
CA CYS A 112 -9.74 2.07 6.03
C CYS A 112 -9.86 3.59 6.17
N THR A 113 -9.07 4.16 7.08
CA THR A 113 -8.99 5.60 7.37
C THR A 113 -7.64 6.22 6.97
N LEU A 114 -6.80 5.47 6.26
CA LEU A 114 -5.45 5.90 5.85
C LEU A 114 -5.45 7.23 5.08
N CYS A 115 -6.49 7.49 4.29
CA CYS A 115 -6.64 8.71 3.48
C CYS A 115 -7.24 9.90 4.24
N GLN A 116 -7.54 9.78 5.54
CA GLN A 116 -8.06 10.90 6.33
C GLN A 116 -7.05 12.04 6.53
N SER A 117 -5.77 11.81 6.23
CA SER A 117 -4.78 12.89 6.13
C SER A 117 -5.08 13.87 5.00
N PHE A 118 -5.85 13.45 3.97
CA PHE A 118 -6.27 14.28 2.84
C PHE A 118 -7.76 14.63 2.89
N ALA A 119 -8.62 13.65 3.22
CA ALA A 119 -10.06 13.82 3.29
C ALA A 119 -10.55 13.40 4.69
N PRO A 120 -10.67 14.33 5.67
CA PRO A 120 -10.78 13.99 7.09
C PRO A 120 -11.95 13.08 7.48
N ASN A 121 -13.05 13.12 6.72
CA ASN A 121 -14.26 12.33 6.98
C ASN A 121 -14.40 11.11 6.05
N HIS A 122 -13.40 10.83 5.22
CA HIS A 122 -13.46 9.72 4.27
C HIS A 122 -13.12 8.39 4.95
N VAL A 123 -13.98 7.39 4.75
CA VAL A 123 -13.77 6.01 5.18
C VAL A 123 -14.04 5.08 4.00
N CYS A 124 -13.09 4.21 3.66
CA CYS A 124 -13.40 3.06 2.81
C CYS A 124 -14.02 1.96 3.65
N ILE A 125 -15.01 1.26 3.11
CA ILE A 125 -15.38 -0.09 3.52
C ILE A 125 -14.85 -1.05 2.46
N ILE A 126 -14.03 -2.00 2.89
CA ILE A 126 -13.35 -2.98 2.05
C ILE A 126 -13.98 -4.35 2.32
N SER A 127 -14.51 -4.96 1.27
CA SER A 127 -15.04 -6.32 1.26
C SER A 127 -14.22 -7.18 0.28
N PRO A 128 -14.35 -8.52 0.32
CA PRO A 128 -13.69 -9.40 -0.66
C PRO A 128 -13.90 -8.96 -2.12
N GLU A 129 -15.11 -8.52 -2.47
CA GLU A 129 -15.47 -8.15 -3.84
C GLU A 129 -15.34 -6.65 -4.14
N ARG A 130 -15.10 -5.84 -3.10
CA ARG A 130 -14.89 -4.39 -3.22
C ARG A 130 -13.57 -3.96 -2.58
N PRO A 131 -12.46 -3.92 -3.34
CA PRO A 131 -11.20 -3.38 -2.83
C PRO A 131 -11.32 -1.88 -2.53
N GLY A 132 -10.38 -1.37 -1.73
CA GLY A 132 -10.30 0.07 -1.45
C GLY A 132 -10.12 0.87 -2.74
N LEU A 133 -10.67 2.10 -2.81
CA LEU A 133 -10.72 2.88 -4.06
C LEU A 133 -9.37 3.14 -4.72
N CYS A 134 -8.29 3.00 -3.96
CA CYS A 134 -6.94 3.21 -4.45
C CYS A 134 -6.43 2.06 -5.33
N GLY A 135 -7.17 0.93 -5.37
CA GLY A 135 -6.80 -0.28 -6.09
C GLY A 135 -5.63 -1.06 -5.45
N ALA A 136 -5.08 -0.57 -4.33
CA ALA A 136 -3.85 -1.09 -3.73
C ALA A 136 -4.08 -1.93 -2.46
N TYR A 137 -5.27 -1.83 -1.86
CA TYR A 137 -5.68 -2.57 -0.64
C TYR A 137 -6.92 -3.40 -0.94
N ASN A 138 -6.83 -4.69 -0.66
CA ASN A 138 -7.96 -5.62 -0.69
C ASN A 138 -8.39 -6.03 0.75
N TRP A 139 -9.35 -6.94 0.84
CA TRP A 139 -9.86 -7.42 2.13
C TRP A 139 -8.83 -8.15 3.00
N LEU A 140 -7.99 -9.00 2.39
CA LEU A 140 -6.88 -9.68 3.10
C LEU A 140 -5.88 -8.66 3.63
N ASP A 141 -5.65 -7.58 2.89
CA ASP A 141 -4.76 -6.50 3.33
C ASP A 141 -5.34 -5.77 4.55
N GLY A 142 -6.65 -5.48 4.55
CA GLY A 142 -7.34 -4.90 5.71
C GLY A 142 -7.18 -5.77 6.95
N LYS A 143 -7.34 -7.09 6.79
CA LYS A 143 -7.13 -8.10 7.84
C LYS A 143 -5.68 -8.12 8.34
N ALA A 144 -4.70 -8.21 7.44
CA ALA A 144 -3.29 -8.26 7.78
C ALA A 144 -2.83 -6.96 8.46
N SER A 145 -3.27 -5.81 7.97
CA SER A 145 -2.98 -4.50 8.57
C SER A 145 -3.46 -4.40 10.02
N ASN A 146 -4.69 -4.86 10.30
CA ASN A 146 -5.22 -4.89 11.67
C ASN A 146 -4.44 -5.86 12.57
N GLN A 147 -4.00 -7.01 12.04
CA GLN A 147 -3.15 -7.96 12.79
C GLN A 147 -1.78 -7.38 13.12
N ILE A 148 -1.18 -6.60 12.21
CA ILE A 148 0.10 -5.92 12.43
C ILE A 148 -0.05 -4.83 13.49
N ASN A 149 -1.10 -4.00 13.37
CA ASN A 149 -1.37 -2.92 14.30
C ASN A 149 -2.88 -2.81 14.58
N PRO A 150 -3.35 -3.33 15.73
CA PRO A 150 -4.77 -3.26 16.11
C PRO A 150 -5.29 -1.82 16.28
N THR A 151 -4.41 -0.86 16.53
CA THR A 151 -4.75 0.58 16.62
C THR A 151 -4.54 1.34 15.31
N GLY A 152 -4.23 0.62 14.22
CA GLY A 152 -3.95 1.17 12.92
C GLY A 152 -5.19 1.63 12.14
N PRO A 153 -5.00 2.03 10.87
CA PRO A 153 -6.06 2.63 10.05
C PRO A 153 -7.10 1.63 9.57
N ASN A 154 -6.87 0.32 9.75
CA ASN A 154 -7.79 -0.73 9.35
C ASN A 154 -8.43 -1.37 10.57
N GLN A 155 -9.75 -1.27 10.67
CA GLN A 155 -10.53 -1.79 11.79
C GLN A 155 -11.56 -2.81 11.30
N PRO A 156 -11.79 -3.91 12.02
CA PRO A 156 -12.79 -4.89 11.66
C PRO A 156 -14.20 -4.31 11.82
N VAL A 157 -15.04 -4.54 10.83
CA VAL A 157 -16.45 -4.15 10.79
C VAL A 157 -17.27 -5.43 10.64
N LYS A 158 -17.79 -5.95 11.75
CA LYS A 158 -18.65 -7.14 11.72
C LYS A 158 -19.95 -6.81 10.99
N LYS A 159 -20.38 -7.71 10.10
CA LYS A 159 -21.69 -7.62 9.44
C LYS A 159 -22.78 -7.72 10.51
N GLY A 160 -23.64 -6.70 10.54
CA GLY A 160 -24.79 -6.62 11.44
C GLY A 160 -26.04 -7.23 10.81
N GLU A 161 -27.19 -6.75 11.26
CA GLU A 161 -28.47 -7.03 10.60
C GLU A 161 -28.46 -6.48 9.16
N LEU A 162 -28.85 -7.32 8.20
CA LEU A 162 -29.01 -6.91 6.81
C LEU A 162 -30.24 -6.02 6.67
N ILE A 163 -30.04 -4.80 6.19
CA ILE A 163 -31.14 -3.84 5.98
C ILE A 163 -31.71 -3.97 4.56
N ASP A 164 -30.84 -4.19 3.58
CA ASP A 164 -31.16 -4.32 2.15
C ASP A 164 -30.11 -5.20 1.47
N GLU A 165 -30.52 -5.99 0.47
CA GLU A 165 -29.67 -6.93 -0.27
C GLU A 165 -28.97 -6.26 -1.46
#